data_AF-A0A1I3Z6T6-F1
#
_entry.id   AF-A0A1I3Z6T6-F1
#
_cell.length_a   1.000
_cell.length_b   1.000
_cell.length_c   1.000
_cell.angle_alpha   90.00
_cell.angle_beta   90.00
_cell.angle_gamma   90.00
#
_symmetry.space_group_name_H-M   'P 1'
#
loop_
_entity.id
_entity.type
_entity.pdbx_description
1 polymer ?
#
loop_
_entity_poly.entity_id
_entity_poly.type
_entity_poly.pdbx_seq_one_letter_code
_entity_poly.pdbx_strand_id
1 'polypeptide(L)'
;MEAFVGTILPVAFDFPPQGWLLCNGALLNINQYNALYALLGTRYGGNGTTTFALPNLQGRVPINQGQLAGGANYPIGSAGGVETVTLNTQQMPLHTHAMTVDGSPGKTSVPSGNYFAQTQ
;
A
#
# COMPACT_ATOMS: atom_id res chain seq x y z
N MET A 1 22.04 15.76 3.99
CA MET A 1 21.84 14.84 2.84
C MET A 1 21.11 15.63 1.78
N GLU A 2 21.71 15.80 0.61
CA GLU A 2 21.02 16.43 -0.53
C GLU A 2 20.20 15.36 -1.26
N ALA A 3 18.94 15.68 -1.57
CA ALA A 3 18.07 14.77 -2.32
C ALA A 3 18.30 14.96 -3.82
N PHE A 4 18.34 13.86 -4.57
CA PHE A 4 18.35 13.91 -6.04
C PHE A 4 16.96 14.27 -6.57
N VAL A 5 16.90 14.93 -7.73
CA VAL A 5 15.65 15.16 -8.45
C VAL A 5 14.96 13.83 -8.71
N GLY A 6 13.65 13.75 -8.47
CA GLY A 6 12.87 12.52 -8.60
C GLY A 6 12.83 11.64 -7.33
N THR A 7 13.51 12.05 -6.25
CA THR A 7 13.34 11.41 -4.93
C THR A 7 11.89 11.53 -4.48
N ILE A 8 11.33 10.43 -3.95
CA ILE A 8 10.03 10.41 -3.29
C ILE A 8 10.29 10.31 -1.78
N LEU A 9 9.67 11.20 -1.01
CA LEU A 9 9.85 11.28 0.44
C LEU A 9 8.48 11.42 1.11
N PRO A 10 8.06 10.47 1.97
CA PRO A 10 6.91 10.69 2.85
C PRO A 10 7.27 11.70 3.94
N VAL A 11 6.33 12.60 4.23
CA VAL A 11 6.50 13.67 5.22
C VAL A 11 5.28 13.71 6.14
N ALA A 12 5.44 14.28 7.34
CA ALA A 12 4.39 14.35 8.37
C ALA A 12 3.52 15.62 8.31
N PHE A 13 3.73 16.48 7.32
CA PHE A 13 3.00 17.74 7.10
C PHE A 13 2.28 17.73 5.74
N ASP A 14 1.34 18.65 5.55
CA ASP A 14 0.34 18.64 4.45
C ASP A 14 0.68 19.52 3.24
N PHE A 15 1.87 20.13 3.21
CA PHE A 15 2.36 20.95 2.10
C PHE A 15 3.70 20.44 1.56
N PRO A 16 3.98 20.58 0.25
CA PRO A 16 5.30 20.28 -0.27
C PRO A 16 6.30 21.37 0.17
N PRO A 17 7.48 21.02 0.70
CA PRO A 17 8.53 22.00 0.98
C PRO A 17 9.00 22.70 -0.30
N GLN A 18 9.73 23.81 -0.17
CA GLN A 18 10.31 24.49 -1.33
C GLN A 18 11.17 23.53 -2.18
N GLY A 19 10.93 23.51 -3.48
CA GLY A 19 11.63 22.60 -4.42
C GLY A 19 11.01 21.20 -4.53
N TRP A 20 9.93 20.93 -3.80
CA TRP A 20 9.20 19.66 -3.85
C TRP A 20 7.80 19.85 -4.44
N LEU A 21 7.21 18.74 -4.85
CA LEU A 21 5.87 18.66 -5.39
C LEU A 21 5.15 17.47 -4.74
N LEU A 22 3.83 17.57 -4.60
CA LEU A 22 3.01 16.46 -4.09
C LEU A 22 2.93 15.34 -5.14
N CYS A 23 3.02 14.08 -4.70
CA CYS A 23 2.73 12.92 -5.54
C CYS A 23 1.21 12.69 -5.66
N ASN A 24 0.52 13.60 -6.35
CA ASN A 24 -0.94 13.61 -6.50
C ASN A 24 -1.42 13.45 -7.95
N GLY A 25 -0.55 13.02 -8.87
CA GLY A 25 -0.91 12.84 -10.28
C GLY A 25 -1.00 14.14 -11.10
N ALA A 26 -0.54 15.28 -10.57
CA ALA A 26 -0.62 16.55 -11.29
C ALA A 26 0.12 16.52 -12.65
N LEU A 27 -0.48 17.17 -13.65
CA LEU A 27 0.18 17.46 -14.93
C LEU A 27 1.06 18.70 -14.79
N LEU A 28 2.31 18.57 -15.21
CA LEU A 28 3.32 19.62 -15.17
C LEU A 28 3.81 19.97 -16.57
N ASN A 29 4.24 21.21 -16.76
CA ASN A 29 4.83 21.65 -18.01
C ASN A 29 6.29 21.19 -18.14
N ILE A 30 6.62 20.53 -19.25
CA ILE A 30 7.97 20.02 -19.53
C ILE A 30 9.00 21.16 -19.55
N ASN A 31 8.64 22.32 -20.09
CA ASN A 31 9.56 23.48 -20.19
C ASN A 31 9.99 24.02 -18.82
N GLN A 32 9.16 23.83 -17.78
CA GLN A 32 9.46 24.26 -16.42
C GLN A 32 10.22 23.19 -15.62
N TYR A 33 9.96 21.91 -15.88
CA TYR A 33 10.48 20.79 -15.09
C TYR A 33 11.27 19.80 -15.95
N ASN A 34 12.15 20.30 -16.81
CA ASN A 34 12.84 19.52 -17.84
C ASN A 34 13.68 18.38 -17.24
N ALA A 35 14.40 18.63 -16.14
CA ALA A 35 15.19 17.61 -15.43
C ALA A 35 14.31 16.49 -14.85
N LEU A 36 13.15 16.83 -14.27
CA LEU A 36 12.22 15.83 -13.75
C LEU A 36 11.55 15.04 -14.88
N TYR A 37 11.20 15.71 -15.98
CA TYR A 37 10.68 15.04 -17.18
C TYR A 37 11.71 14.06 -17.78
N ALA A 38 12.99 14.42 -17.85
CA ALA A 38 14.03 13.53 -18.34
C ALA A 38 14.11 12.21 -17.53
N LEU A 39 13.76 12.26 -16.24
CA LEU A 39 13.72 11.09 -15.38
C LEU A 39 12.41 10.31 -15.51
N LEU A 40 11.26 10.99 -15.47
CA LEU A 40 9.95 10.33 -15.39
C LEU A 40 9.36 9.97 -16.77
N GLY A 41 9.63 10.77 -17.79
CA GLY A 41 8.95 10.71 -19.08
C GLY A 41 7.44 10.86 -18.92
N THR A 42 6.68 10.09 -19.68
CA THR A 42 5.21 10.02 -19.62
C THR A 42 4.69 8.82 -18.83
N ARG A 43 5.53 8.17 -18.02
CA ARG A 43 5.18 6.92 -17.30
C ARG A 43 3.92 7.03 -16.43
N TYR A 44 3.62 8.23 -15.95
CA TYR A 44 2.45 8.50 -15.12
C TYR A 44 1.35 9.29 -15.85
N GLY A 45 1.53 9.61 -17.14
CA GLY A 45 0.60 10.39 -17.95
C GLY A 45 1.19 11.66 -18.57
N GLY A 46 0.32 12.49 -19.14
CA GLY A 46 0.67 13.65 -19.96
C GLY A 46 0.88 13.30 -21.43
N ASN A 47 1.12 14.32 -22.25
CA ASN A 47 1.21 14.16 -23.70
C ASN A 47 2.65 13.99 -24.23
N GLY A 48 3.67 14.14 -23.38
CA GLY A 48 5.08 13.96 -23.74
C GLY A 48 5.66 15.06 -24.65
N THR A 49 4.88 16.08 -24.98
CA THR A 49 5.32 17.21 -25.83
C THR A 49 5.32 18.52 -25.06
N THR A 50 4.25 18.79 -24.32
CA THR A 50 4.13 19.98 -23.45
C THR A 50 3.98 19.61 -21.98
N THR A 51 3.45 18.43 -21.69
CA THR A 51 3.12 18.01 -20.33
C THR A 51 3.53 16.57 -20.02
N PHE A 52 3.81 16.33 -18.75
CA PHE A 52 3.97 15.00 -18.16
C PHE A 52 3.29 14.99 -16.79
N ALA A 53 2.98 13.81 -16.25
CA ALA A 53 2.35 13.69 -14.94
C ALA A 53 3.33 13.23 -13.85
N LEU A 54 3.06 13.64 -12.62
CA LEU A 54 3.67 13.08 -11.41
C LEU A 54 3.04 11.72 -11.05
N PRO A 55 3.69 10.89 -10.22
CA PRO A 55 3.03 9.76 -9.57
C PRO A 55 1.81 10.22 -8.76
N ASN A 56 0.78 9.40 -8.69
CA ASN A 56 -0.32 9.56 -7.73
C ASN A 56 -0.19 8.51 -6.63
N LEU A 57 0.20 8.95 -5.42
CA LEU A 57 0.36 8.10 -4.24
C LEU A 57 -0.73 8.32 -3.19
N GLN A 58 -1.80 9.05 -3.52
CA GLN A 58 -2.94 9.20 -2.63
C GLN A 58 -3.62 7.82 -2.46
N GLY A 59 -3.72 7.34 -1.21
CA GLY A 59 -4.25 6.02 -0.88
C GLY A 59 -3.35 4.84 -1.29
N ARG A 60 -2.08 5.09 -1.63
CA ARG A 60 -1.18 4.07 -2.18
C ARG A 60 0.20 4.09 -1.52
N VAL A 61 0.84 2.93 -1.48
CA VAL A 61 2.25 2.78 -1.10
C VAL A 61 3.07 2.41 -2.33
N PRO A 62 4.21 3.07 -2.59
CA PRO A 62 5.11 2.66 -3.67
C PRO A 62 5.78 1.32 -3.32
N ILE A 63 5.93 0.45 -4.32
CA ILE A 63 6.68 -0.80 -4.23
C ILE A 63 7.78 -0.83 -5.29
N ASN A 64 8.78 -1.70 -5.11
CA ASN A 64 9.85 -1.82 -6.09
C ASN A 64 9.31 -2.34 -7.43
N GLN A 65 9.84 -1.80 -8.53
CA GLN A 65 9.52 -2.25 -9.87
C GLN A 65 10.19 -3.59 -10.19
N GLY A 66 9.66 -4.28 -11.21
CA GLY A 66 10.26 -5.46 -11.81
C GLY A 66 9.60 -6.78 -11.41
N GLN A 67 10.26 -7.86 -11.79
CA GLN A 67 9.75 -9.22 -11.60
C GLN A 67 10.00 -9.69 -10.15
N LEU A 68 8.93 -9.97 -9.41
CA LEU A 68 9.03 -10.68 -8.13
C LEU A 68 9.32 -12.17 -8.40
N ALA A 69 10.31 -12.75 -7.74
CA ALA A 69 10.63 -14.17 -7.89
C ALA A 69 9.42 -15.04 -7.50
N GLY A 70 8.95 -15.87 -8.44
CA GLY A 70 7.75 -16.70 -8.25
C GLY A 70 6.44 -15.91 -8.17
N GLY A 71 6.43 -14.63 -8.53
CA GLY A 71 5.27 -13.74 -8.40
C GLY A 71 4.98 -12.92 -9.66
N ALA A 72 4.28 -11.81 -9.47
CA ALA A 72 3.91 -10.88 -10.55
C ALA A 72 5.10 -9.99 -10.98
N ASN A 73 5.04 -9.50 -12.23
CA ASN A 73 5.85 -8.39 -12.69
C ASN A 73 5.17 -7.07 -12.34
N TYR A 74 5.93 -6.09 -11.84
CA TYR A 74 5.46 -4.75 -11.50
C TYR A 74 6.13 -3.71 -12.41
N PRO A 75 5.55 -3.40 -13.58
CA PRO A 75 6.10 -2.36 -14.44
C PRO A 75 6.07 -1.00 -13.75
N ILE A 76 7.11 -0.19 -13.97
CA ILE A 76 7.15 1.17 -13.45
C ILE A 76 5.97 2.00 -14.01
N GLY A 77 5.36 2.81 -13.16
CA GLY A 77 4.20 3.63 -13.53
C GLY A 77 2.85 2.90 -13.47
N SER A 78 2.84 1.58 -13.29
CA SER A 78 1.59 0.83 -13.10
C SER A 78 0.97 1.11 -11.73
N ALA A 79 -0.34 1.36 -11.71
CA ALA A 79 -1.13 1.40 -10.49
C ALA A 79 -1.71 0.00 -10.19
N GLY A 80 -1.76 -0.37 -8.92
CA GLY A 80 -2.31 -1.65 -8.47
C GLY A 80 -2.83 -1.59 -7.03
N GLY A 81 -3.31 -2.72 -6.53
CA GLY A 81 -3.92 -2.83 -5.20
C GLY A 81 -5.35 -2.29 -5.12
N VAL A 82 -5.94 -2.43 -3.94
CA VAL A 82 -7.29 -1.96 -3.60
C VAL A 82 -7.26 -1.34 -2.20
N GLU A 83 -7.98 -0.24 -1.98
CA GLU A 83 -8.05 0.42 -0.66
C GLU A 83 -8.92 -0.34 0.33
N THR A 84 -9.87 -1.14 -0.16
CA THR A 84 -10.77 -1.96 0.65
C THR A 84 -10.83 -3.36 0.06
N VAL A 85 -10.62 -4.37 0.90
CA VAL A 85 -10.71 -5.79 0.51
C VAL A 85 -11.48 -6.57 1.58
N THR A 86 -12.48 -7.34 1.16
CA THR A 86 -13.09 -8.36 2.02
C THR A 86 -12.27 -9.63 1.89
N LEU A 87 -11.66 -10.08 2.99
CA LEU A 87 -10.84 -11.30 2.99
C LEU A 87 -11.71 -12.55 2.80
N ASN A 88 -11.28 -13.43 1.91
CA ASN A 88 -11.79 -14.79 1.82
C ASN A 88 -10.85 -15.78 2.52
N THR A 89 -11.30 -17.03 2.68
CA THR A 89 -10.52 -18.09 3.35
C THR A 89 -9.20 -18.41 2.66
N GLN A 90 -9.08 -18.22 1.34
CA GLN A 90 -7.84 -18.45 0.58
C GLN A 90 -6.80 -17.35 0.81
N GLN A 91 -7.22 -16.17 1.32
CA GLN A 91 -6.34 -15.04 1.63
C GLN A 91 -5.87 -15.04 3.09
N MET A 92 -6.29 -16.02 3.90
CA MET A 92 -5.82 -16.19 5.27
C MET A 92 -4.89 -17.39 5.36
N PRO A 93 -3.70 -17.26 5.95
CA PRO A 93 -2.86 -18.42 6.26
C PRO A 93 -3.64 -19.45 7.07
N LEU A 94 -3.35 -20.73 6.82
CA LEU A 94 -3.93 -21.82 7.60
C LEU A 94 -3.57 -21.62 9.07
N HIS A 95 -4.59 -21.57 9.92
CA HIS A 95 -4.44 -21.38 11.36
C HIS A 95 -5.44 -22.28 12.09
N THR A 96 -5.17 -22.55 13.37
CA THR A 96 -6.04 -23.34 14.23
C THR A 96 -6.31 -22.59 15.52
N HIS A 97 -7.45 -22.86 16.14
CA HIS A 97 -7.81 -22.33 17.46
C HIS A 97 -7.87 -23.52 18.42
N ALA A 98 -6.86 -23.65 19.27
CA ALA A 98 -6.89 -24.66 20.32
C ALA A 98 -7.91 -24.24 21.39
N MET A 99 -8.96 -25.01 21.55
CA MET A 99 -9.91 -24.80 22.63
C MET A 99 -9.39 -25.46 23.90
N THR A 100 -9.25 -24.70 24.99
CA THR A 100 -9.04 -25.26 26.32
C THR A 100 -10.39 -25.65 26.91
N VAL A 101 -10.52 -26.91 27.31
CA VAL A 101 -11.75 -27.50 27.85
C VAL A 101 -11.43 -28.09 29.23
N ASP A 102 -12.28 -27.85 30.21
CA ASP A 102 -12.26 -28.56 31.49
C ASP A 102 -12.87 -29.95 31.31
N GLY A 103 -12.14 -31.00 31.71
CA GLY A 103 -12.63 -32.37 31.66
C GLY A 103 -13.71 -32.69 32.70
N SER A 104 -14.01 -31.77 33.61
CA SER A 104 -15.01 -31.93 34.68
C SER A 104 -16.43 -31.61 34.18
N PRO A 105 -17.49 -32.14 34.84
CA PRO A 105 -18.87 -31.72 34.56
C PRO A 105 -19.07 -30.22 34.79
N GLY A 106 -19.79 -29.56 33.88
CA GLY A 106 -20.00 -28.11 33.91
C GLY A 106 -20.80 -27.67 35.14
N LYS A 107 -20.30 -26.69 35.89
CA LYS A 107 -20.94 -26.17 37.12
C LYS A 107 -21.88 -24.99 36.88
N THR A 108 -21.79 -24.36 35.73
CA THR A 108 -22.51 -23.12 35.38
C THR A 108 -22.77 -23.06 33.87
N SER A 109 -23.84 -22.38 33.48
CA SER A 109 -24.16 -22.06 32.08
C SER A 109 -23.65 -20.67 31.67
N VAL A 110 -22.89 -19.98 32.53
CA VAL A 110 -22.36 -18.63 32.26
C VAL A 110 -21.03 -18.75 31.51
N PRO A 111 -20.92 -18.27 30.25
CA PRO A 111 -19.69 -18.40 29.46
C PRO A 111 -18.61 -17.36 29.82
N SER A 112 -18.99 -16.21 30.38
CA SER A 112 -18.03 -15.13 30.69
C SER A 112 -17.05 -15.57 31.78
N GLY A 113 -15.75 -15.54 31.47
CA GLY A 113 -14.67 -15.89 32.39
C GLY A 113 -14.51 -17.39 32.66
N ASN A 114 -15.22 -18.26 31.93
CA ASN A 114 -15.19 -19.72 32.13
C ASN A 114 -14.68 -20.45 30.87
N TYR A 115 -14.25 -21.70 31.05
CA TYR A 115 -13.92 -22.62 29.96
C TYR A 115 -15.13 -23.49 29.59
N PHE A 116 -15.13 -24.06 28.38
CA PHE A 116 -16.04 -25.16 28.05
C PHE A 116 -15.76 -26.36 28.97
N ALA A 117 -16.80 -27.12 29.33
CA ALA A 117 -16.72 -28.24 30.25
C ALA A 117 -17.55 -29.43 29.73
N GLN A 118 -17.41 -30.63 30.32
CA GLN A 118 -18.26 -31.77 29.97
C GLN A 118 -19.74 -31.50 30.31
N THR A 119 -20.64 -32.09 29.51
CA THR A 119 -22.07 -32.14 29.84
C THR A 119 -22.29 -32.90 31.15
N GLN A 120 -23.16 -32.38 32.02
CA GLN A 120 -23.60 -33.07 33.24
C GLN A 120 -24.46 -34.29 32.93
#